data_AF-A0A4R5IWZ7-F1
#
_entry.id   AF-A0A4R5IWZ7-F1
#
_cell.length_a   1.000
_cell.length_b   1.000
_cell.length_c   1.000
_cell.angle_alpha   90.00
_cell.angle_beta   90.00
_cell.angle_gamma   90.00
#
_symmetry.space_group_name_H-M   'P 1'
#
loop_
_entity.id
_entity.type
_entity.pdbx_description
1 polymer ?
#
loop_
_entity_poly.entity_id
_entity_poly.type
_entity_poly.pdbx_seq_one_letter_code
_entity_poly.pdbx_strand_id
1 'polypeptide(L)'
;MQPRPLEPNEPVVLALVDAVTAWQDALEQTLSASGLTYAKWLLLRAIKRGDFVRGAPLPGAMPIDVPQSELLLHELRRDGWIEHAEATTPCIADTAASRLERVSQALSALHSVSVAPFNPQERVALGSLLERMKLRLNDHTMRQIRVGGEAARQDKLASAGGTGATAGGIAPQGGAPAPCASCTGLPPVAHRPASCPTLASARF
;
A
#
# COMPACT_ATOMS: atom_id res chain seq x y z
N MET A 1 -10.33 0.18 -35.53
CA MET A 1 -10.20 0.09 -34.07
C MET A 1 -10.40 1.50 -33.51
N GLN A 2 -11.64 1.88 -33.15
CA GLN A 2 -11.87 3.19 -32.52
C GLN A 2 -11.58 3.07 -31.02
N PRO A 3 -10.78 3.98 -30.43
CA PRO A 3 -10.54 3.97 -28.99
C PRO A 3 -11.86 4.27 -28.27
N ARG A 4 -12.20 3.41 -27.29
CA ARG A 4 -13.36 3.60 -26.43
C ARG A 4 -13.18 4.94 -25.68
N PRO A 5 -14.23 5.79 -25.57
CA PRO A 5 -14.13 7.03 -24.82
C PRO A 5 -13.75 6.71 -23.38
N LEU A 6 -12.59 7.19 -22.96
CA LEU A 6 -12.14 7.05 -21.58
C LEU A 6 -13.08 7.90 -20.70
N GLU A 7 -13.42 7.38 -19.52
CA GLU A 7 -14.15 8.18 -18.53
C GLU A 7 -13.36 9.46 -18.21
N PRO A 8 -14.00 10.61 -17.89
CA PRO A 8 -13.31 11.90 -17.79
C PRO A 8 -12.10 11.94 -16.85
N ASN A 9 -12.05 11.03 -15.86
CA ASN A 9 -10.98 10.93 -14.87
C ASN A 9 -9.95 9.81 -15.16
N GLU A 10 -10.28 8.87 -16.04
CA GLU A 10 -9.41 7.77 -16.45
C GLU A 10 -8.07 8.23 -17.05
N PRO A 11 -7.98 9.26 -17.92
CA PRO A 11 -6.69 9.72 -18.44
C PRO A 11 -5.81 10.35 -17.35
N VAL A 12 -6.40 10.94 -16.31
CA VAL A 12 -5.64 11.53 -15.19
C VAL A 12 -5.03 10.44 -14.32
N VAL A 13 -5.78 9.37 -14.06
CA VAL A 13 -5.27 8.22 -13.29
C VAL A 13 -4.13 7.53 -14.05
N LEU A 14 -4.32 7.30 -15.35
CA LEU A 14 -3.26 6.71 -16.19
C LEU A 14 -2.01 7.58 -16.22
N ALA A 15 -2.14 8.89 -16.46
CA ALA A 15 -1.01 9.81 -16.44
C ALA A 15 -0.28 9.84 -15.09
N LEU A 16 -1.02 9.73 -13.98
CA LEU A 16 -0.41 9.65 -12.65
C LEU A 16 0.35 8.34 -12.45
N VAL A 17 -0.21 7.21 -12.87
CA VAL A 17 0.44 5.90 -12.80
C VAL A 17 1.72 5.89 -13.64
N ASP A 18 1.66 6.39 -14.87
CA ASP A 18 2.82 6.46 -15.77
C ASP A 18 3.92 7.35 -15.19
N ALA A 19 3.56 8.52 -14.67
CA ALA A 19 4.51 9.44 -14.05
C ALA A 19 5.16 8.84 -12.79
N VAL A 20 4.38 8.19 -11.92
CA VAL A 20 4.90 7.54 -10.72
C VAL A 20 5.80 6.36 -11.07
N THR A 21 5.43 5.56 -12.06
CA THR A 21 6.21 4.39 -12.51
C THR A 21 7.55 4.84 -13.09
N ALA A 22 7.55 5.81 -14.00
CA ALA A 22 8.78 6.36 -14.56
C ALA A 22 9.68 6.97 -13.49
N TRP A 23 9.11 7.62 -12.48
CA TRP A 23 9.87 8.16 -11.35
C TRP A 23 10.46 7.06 -10.45
N GLN A 24 9.70 5.99 -10.18
CA GLN A 24 10.17 4.82 -9.42
C GLN A 24 11.31 4.10 -10.15
N ASP A 25 11.20 3.93 -11.47
CA ASP A 25 12.25 3.31 -12.28
C ASP A 25 13.54 4.14 -12.26
N ALA A 26 13.42 5.47 -12.42
CA ALA A 26 14.58 6.37 -12.36
C ALA A 26 15.21 6.39 -10.96
N LEU A 27 14.40 6.31 -9.91
CA LEU A 27 14.85 6.21 -8.53
C LEU A 27 15.66 4.92 -8.29
N GLU A 28 15.12 3.77 -8.70
CA GLU A 28 15.79 2.48 -8.53
C GLU A 28 17.08 2.40 -9.36
N GLN A 29 17.08 2.94 -10.59
CA GLN A 29 18.29 3.05 -11.41
C GLN A 29 19.36 3.92 -10.74
N THR A 30 18.97 5.04 -10.12
CA THR A 30 19.90 5.93 -9.42
C THR A 30 20.50 5.27 -8.19
N LEU A 31 19.69 4.55 -7.41
CA LEU A 31 20.12 3.85 -6.20
C LEU A 31 20.97 2.61 -6.51
N SER A 32 20.57 1.83 -7.51
CA SER A 32 21.29 0.62 -7.93
C SER A 32 22.70 0.91 -8.45
N ALA A 33 22.93 2.10 -9.03
CA ALA A 33 24.29 2.57 -9.37
C ALA A 33 25.23 2.63 -8.15
N SER A 34 24.67 2.73 -6.93
CA SER A 34 25.42 2.68 -5.66
C SER A 34 25.26 1.35 -4.91
N GLY A 35 24.60 0.35 -5.50
CA GLY A 35 24.28 -0.93 -4.85
C GLY A 35 23.23 -0.83 -3.75
N LEU A 36 22.43 0.25 -3.74
CA LEU A 36 21.36 0.47 -2.78
C LEU A 36 20.01 0.10 -3.39
N THR A 37 19.14 -0.45 -2.56
CA THR A 37 17.69 -0.52 -2.84
C THR A 37 16.98 0.65 -2.16
N TYR A 38 15.75 0.94 -2.57
CA TYR A 38 14.97 2.00 -1.92
C TYR A 38 14.81 1.80 -0.40
N ALA A 39 14.62 0.55 0.06
CA ALA A 39 14.52 0.23 1.48
C ALA A 39 15.81 0.54 2.25
N LYS A 40 16.97 0.16 1.69
CA LYS A 40 18.30 0.47 2.25
C LYS A 40 18.52 1.98 2.35
N TRP A 41 18.12 2.73 1.32
CA TRP A 41 18.21 4.19 1.31
C TRP A 41 17.35 4.84 2.41
N LEU A 42 16.09 4.40 2.59
CA LEU A 42 15.22 4.92 3.65
C LEU A 42 15.83 4.71 5.04
N LEU A 43 16.43 3.54 5.26
CA LEU A 43 17.07 3.21 6.53
C LEU A 43 18.31 4.09 6.78
N LEU A 44 19.18 4.26 5.79
CA LEU A 44 20.34 5.16 5.89
C LEU A 44 19.93 6.62 6.14
N ARG A 45 18.85 7.08 5.50
CA ARG A 45 18.30 8.42 5.71
C ARG A 45 17.75 8.59 7.12
N ALA A 46 17.06 7.59 7.67
CA ALA A 46 16.54 7.60 9.03
C ALA A 46 17.69 7.64 10.06
N ILE A 47 18.74 6.85 9.84
CA ILE A 47 19.95 6.86 10.67
C ILE A 47 20.65 8.23 10.61
N LYS A 48 20.83 8.80 9.41
CA LYS A 48 21.43 10.15 9.23
C LYS A 48 20.69 11.24 10.00
N ARG A 49 19.36 11.12 10.08
CA ARG A 49 18.48 12.10 10.75
C ARG A 49 18.35 11.88 12.26
N GLY A 50 18.80 10.73 12.77
CA GLY A 50 18.57 10.34 14.16
C GLY A 50 17.15 9.84 14.44
N ASP A 51 16.35 9.57 13.39
CA ASP A 51 14.96 9.10 13.51
C ASP A 51 14.88 7.58 13.69
N PHE A 52 15.98 6.86 13.46
CA PHE A 52 16.01 5.40 13.54
C PHE A 52 16.12 4.90 14.98
N VAL A 53 15.14 4.11 15.40
CA VAL A 53 15.14 3.39 16.68
C VAL A 53 15.18 1.89 16.41
N ARG A 54 16.24 1.23 16.89
CA ARG A 54 16.39 -0.22 16.73
C ARG A 54 15.28 -0.97 17.47
N GLY A 55 14.75 -2.03 16.85
CA GLY A 55 13.65 -2.82 17.42
C GLY A 55 12.26 -2.17 17.27
N ALA A 56 12.17 -0.99 16.65
CA ALA A 56 10.91 -0.36 16.28
C ALA A 56 10.72 -0.39 14.75
N PRO A 57 9.48 -0.53 14.25
CA PRO A 57 9.21 -0.42 12.83
C PRO A 57 9.50 1.01 12.35
N LEU A 58 10.08 1.15 11.16
CA LEU A 58 10.32 2.46 10.56
C LEU A 58 9.01 2.94 9.89
N PRO A 59 8.36 4.00 10.38
CA PRO A 59 7.18 4.54 9.75
C PRO A 59 7.58 5.31 8.48
N GLY A 60 6.69 5.32 7.48
CA GLY A 60 6.93 6.08 6.26
C GLY A 60 6.02 5.67 5.12
N ALA A 61 6.35 6.17 3.92
CA ALA A 61 5.65 5.81 2.69
C ALA A 61 5.77 4.31 2.36
N MET A 62 6.89 3.70 2.76
CA MET A 62 7.08 2.25 2.76
C MET A 62 7.46 1.83 4.19
N PRO A 63 6.50 1.30 4.98
CA PRO A 63 6.80 0.85 6.33
C PRO A 63 7.76 -0.34 6.27
N ILE A 64 8.78 -0.32 7.12
CA ILE A 64 9.74 -1.41 7.25
C ILE A 64 9.54 -2.01 8.63
N ASP A 65 9.24 -3.30 8.68
CA ASP A 65 9.06 -4.01 9.94
C ASP A 65 10.41 -4.27 10.63
N VAL A 66 10.34 -4.70 11.88
CA VAL A 66 11.53 -4.98 12.68
C VAL A 66 12.43 -6.06 12.05
N PRO A 67 11.93 -7.26 11.67
CA PRO A 67 12.81 -8.30 11.12
C PRO A 67 13.48 -7.88 9.79
N GLN A 68 12.75 -7.18 8.91
CA GLN A 68 13.31 -6.66 7.67
C GLN A 68 14.34 -5.57 7.95
N SER A 69 14.10 -4.68 8.93
CA SER A 69 15.07 -3.65 9.30
C SER A 69 16.40 -4.25 9.76
N GLU A 70 16.38 -5.30 10.59
CA GLU A 70 17.59 -5.98 11.08
C GLU A 70 18.35 -6.69 9.94
N LEU A 71 17.63 -7.33 9.01
CA LEU A 71 18.24 -7.91 7.81
C LEU A 71 18.96 -6.84 6.97
N LEU A 72 18.28 -5.71 6.73
CA LEU A 72 18.83 -4.60 5.96
C LEU A 72 20.04 -3.94 6.66
N LEU A 73 20.03 -3.82 7.99
CA LEU A 73 21.19 -3.36 8.76
C LEU A 73 22.38 -4.32 8.58
N HIS A 74 22.15 -5.63 8.63
CA HIS A 74 23.20 -6.61 8.43
C HIS A 74 23.83 -6.48 7.03
N GLU A 75 23.01 -6.36 5.99
CA GLU A 75 23.48 -6.15 4.63
C GLU A 75 24.24 -4.82 4.46
N LEU A 76 23.71 -3.72 5.00
CA LEU A 76 24.36 -2.41 4.94
C LEU A 76 25.71 -2.41 5.65
N ARG A 77 25.84 -3.16 6.75
CA ARG A 77 27.11 -3.33 7.46
C ARG A 77 28.11 -4.12 6.60
N ARG A 78 27.67 -5.22 6.00
CA ARG A 78 28.50 -6.03 5.09
C ARG A 78 28.99 -5.20 3.91
N ASP A 79 28.12 -4.34 3.37
CA ASP A 79 28.39 -3.49 2.22
C ASP A 79 29.17 -2.20 2.61
N GLY A 80 29.54 -2.05 3.89
CA GLY A 80 30.39 -0.98 4.41
C GLY A 80 29.72 0.38 4.54
N TRP A 81 28.39 0.43 4.61
CA TRP A 81 27.63 1.69 4.75
C TRP A 81 27.47 2.14 6.20
N ILE A 82 27.41 1.20 7.14
CA ILE A 82 27.16 1.48 8.56
C ILE A 82 28.19 0.79 9.46
N GLU A 83 28.46 1.44 10.58
CA GLU A 83 29.26 0.94 11.69
C GLU A 83 28.42 0.99 12.97
N HIS A 84 28.91 0.41 14.06
CA HIS A 84 28.22 0.46 15.35
C HIS A 84 29.06 1.29 16.31
N ALA A 85 28.59 2.49 16.66
CA ALA A 85 29.35 3.40 17.53
C ALA A 85 29.41 2.91 18.98
N GLU A 86 28.25 2.56 19.56
CA GLU A 86 28.12 2.13 20.96
C GLU A 86 27.35 0.80 21.03
N ALA A 87 28.06 -0.31 20.85
CA ALA A 87 27.64 -1.73 20.94
C ALA A 87 26.41 -2.19 20.12
N THR A 88 25.45 -1.32 19.79
CA THR A 88 24.16 -1.64 19.17
C THR A 88 23.54 -0.50 18.37
N THR A 89 24.02 0.75 18.49
CA THR A 89 23.48 1.88 17.69
C THR A 89 24.17 1.96 16.33
N PRO A 90 23.44 1.78 15.21
CA PRO A 90 24.02 1.90 13.88
C PRO A 90 24.29 3.38 13.56
N CYS A 91 25.53 3.68 13.18
CA CYS A 91 25.94 4.98 12.64
C CYS A 91 26.41 4.81 11.19
N ILE A 92 26.41 5.89 10.43
CA ILE A 92 26.98 5.89 9.08
C ILE A 92 28.49 5.78 9.21
N ALA A 93 29.10 4.85 8.48
CA ALA A 93 30.55 4.71 8.44
C ALA A 93 31.20 5.97 7.85
N ASP A 94 32.32 6.43 8.40
CA ASP A 94 33.02 7.62 7.90
C ASP A 94 33.43 7.47 6.42
N THR A 95 33.80 6.26 6.03
CA THR A 95 34.14 5.90 4.65
C THR A 95 32.94 5.99 3.69
N ALA A 96 31.72 5.85 4.21
CA ALA A 96 30.48 5.90 3.45
C ALA A 96 29.83 7.28 3.42
N ALA A 97 30.24 8.22 4.27
CA ALA A 97 29.65 9.56 4.37
C ALA A 97 29.65 10.29 3.01
N SER A 98 30.78 10.33 2.32
CA SER A 98 30.88 10.97 1.00
C SER A 98 30.06 10.27 -0.10
N ARG A 99 29.91 8.94 -0.02
CA ARG A 99 29.05 8.16 -0.92
C ARG A 99 27.59 8.50 -0.67
N LEU A 100 27.19 8.61 0.60
CA LEU A 100 25.84 8.94 1.00
C LEU A 100 25.45 10.36 0.54
N GLU A 101 26.36 11.33 0.66
CA GLU A 101 26.11 12.68 0.16
C GLU A 101 25.91 12.68 -1.35
N ARG A 102 26.75 11.97 -2.11
CA ARG A 102 26.59 11.84 -3.58
C ARG A 102 25.25 11.24 -3.97
N VAL A 103 24.82 10.19 -3.28
CA VAL A 103 23.49 9.59 -3.50
C VAL A 103 22.39 10.61 -3.19
N SER A 104 22.50 11.32 -2.06
CA SER A 104 21.51 12.33 -1.68
C SER A 104 21.41 13.48 -2.69
N GLN A 105 22.53 13.87 -3.29
CA GLN A 105 22.61 14.90 -4.31
C GLN A 105 22.01 14.39 -5.64
N ALA A 106 22.32 13.16 -6.03
CA ALA A 106 21.73 12.54 -7.22
C ALA A 106 20.20 12.45 -7.11
N LEU A 107 19.68 12.06 -5.95
CA LEU A 107 18.24 12.03 -5.68
C LEU A 107 17.60 13.42 -5.68
N SER A 108 18.31 14.42 -5.16
CA SER A 108 17.85 15.82 -5.20
C SER A 108 17.82 16.35 -6.63
N ALA A 109 18.80 15.98 -7.46
CA ALA A 109 18.83 16.32 -8.88
C ALA A 109 17.69 15.61 -9.64
N LEU A 110 17.45 14.32 -9.38
CA LEU A 110 16.32 13.58 -9.93
C LEU A 110 15.00 14.28 -9.61
N HIS A 111 14.77 14.61 -8.33
CA HIS A 111 13.59 15.37 -7.92
C HIS A 111 13.48 16.72 -8.64
N SER A 112 14.60 17.45 -8.75
CA SER A 112 14.66 18.73 -9.47
C SER A 112 14.22 18.59 -10.94
N VAL A 113 14.73 17.58 -11.65
CA VAL A 113 14.36 17.29 -13.04
C VAL A 113 12.88 16.95 -13.16
N SER A 114 12.33 16.15 -12.23
CA SER A 114 10.90 15.79 -12.24
C SER A 114 9.98 17.00 -12.05
N VAL A 115 10.41 18.03 -11.31
CA VAL A 115 9.60 19.22 -11.05
C VAL A 115 9.94 20.42 -11.95
N ALA A 116 11.04 20.35 -12.71
CA ALA A 116 11.53 21.43 -13.57
C ALA A 116 10.51 21.94 -14.61
N PRO A 117 9.66 21.08 -15.21
CA PRO A 117 8.65 21.55 -16.17
C PRO A 117 7.55 22.42 -15.54
N PHE A 118 7.38 22.37 -14.21
CA PHE A 118 6.33 23.09 -13.51
C PHE A 118 6.85 24.38 -12.90
N ASN A 119 6.06 25.45 -13.01
CA ASN A 119 6.30 26.69 -12.26
C ASN A 119 5.94 26.52 -10.76
N PRO A 120 6.34 27.45 -9.87
CA PRO A 120 6.08 27.32 -8.44
C PRO A 120 4.59 27.19 -8.07
N GLN A 121 3.70 27.89 -8.77
CA GLN A 121 2.27 27.86 -8.53
C GLN A 121 1.66 26.50 -8.93
N GLU A 122 2.06 25.96 -10.08
CA GLU A 122 1.67 24.64 -10.56
C GLU A 122 2.11 23.54 -9.60
N ARG A 123 3.33 23.63 -9.05
CA ARG A 123 3.83 22.68 -8.04
C ARG A 123 2.95 22.67 -6.80
N VAL A 124 2.55 23.84 -6.31
CA VAL A 124 1.65 23.96 -5.14
C VAL A 124 0.26 23.42 -5.48
N ALA A 125 -0.28 23.77 -6.64
CA ALA A 125 -1.59 23.31 -7.08
C ALA A 125 -1.64 21.77 -7.21
N LEU A 126 -0.66 21.17 -7.89
CA LEU A 126 -0.53 19.73 -8.06
C LEU A 126 -0.35 19.02 -6.71
N GLY A 127 0.54 19.53 -5.84
CA GLY A 127 0.74 18.99 -4.50
C GLY A 127 -0.55 19.00 -3.67
N SER A 128 -1.32 20.10 -3.72
CA SER A 128 -2.61 20.20 -3.02
C SER A 128 -3.65 19.22 -3.57
N LEU A 129 -3.66 18.97 -4.87
CA LEU A 129 -4.58 18.03 -5.52
C LEU A 129 -4.26 16.59 -5.11
N LEU A 130 -2.98 16.21 -5.16
CA LEU A 130 -2.52 14.88 -4.76
C LEU A 130 -2.80 14.61 -3.28
N GLU A 131 -2.57 15.58 -2.39
CA GLU A 131 -2.87 15.41 -0.98
C GLU A 131 -4.38 15.24 -0.74
N ARG A 132 -5.23 16.01 -1.42
CA ARG A 132 -6.70 15.80 -1.38
C ARG A 132 -7.11 14.44 -1.93
N MET A 133 -6.48 13.95 -3.00
CA MET A 133 -6.73 12.61 -3.54
C MET A 133 -6.35 11.53 -2.54
N LYS A 134 -5.16 11.64 -1.94
CA LYS A 134 -4.66 10.73 -0.91
C LYS A 134 -5.58 10.68 0.31
N LEU A 135 -6.02 11.83 0.83
CA LEU A 135 -6.96 11.90 1.95
C LEU A 135 -8.30 11.23 1.62
N ARG A 136 -8.89 11.55 0.45
CA ARG A 136 -10.16 10.95 0.04
C ARG A 136 -10.07 9.43 -0.13
N LEU A 137 -8.97 8.93 -0.69
CA LEU A 137 -8.72 7.50 -0.83
C LEU A 137 -8.54 6.84 0.54
N ASN A 138 -7.76 7.44 1.44
CA ASN A 138 -7.58 6.92 2.79
C ASN A 138 -8.90 6.87 3.58
N ASP A 139 -9.71 7.93 3.51
CA ASP A 139 -11.04 7.97 4.11
C ASP A 139 -11.97 6.90 3.52
N HIS A 140 -11.86 6.63 2.22
CA HIS A 140 -12.63 5.57 1.58
C HIS A 140 -12.17 4.19 2.06
N THR A 141 -10.87 3.92 2.07
CA THR A 141 -10.29 2.67 2.58
C THR A 141 -10.65 2.44 4.05
N MET A 142 -10.54 3.46 4.91
CA MET A 142 -10.91 3.38 6.32
C MET A 142 -12.40 3.10 6.51
N ARG A 143 -13.26 3.69 5.67
CA ARG A 143 -14.70 3.37 5.69
C ARG A 143 -14.97 1.94 5.24
N GLN A 144 -14.31 1.45 4.20
CA GLN A 144 -14.46 0.05 3.76
C GLN A 144 -14.01 -0.95 4.83
N ILE A 145 -12.90 -0.69 5.53
CA ILE A 145 -12.43 -1.54 6.63
C ILE A 145 -13.45 -1.59 7.76
N ARG A 146 -14.09 -0.44 8.10
CA ARG A 146 -15.13 -0.39 9.12
C ARG A 146 -16.38 -1.16 8.71
N VAL A 147 -16.88 -0.95 7.50
CA VAL A 147 -18.07 -1.65 6.98
C VAL A 147 -17.82 -3.15 6.87
N GLY A 148 -16.64 -3.58 6.42
CA GLY A 148 -16.27 -4.99 6.38
C GLY A 148 -16.11 -5.60 7.78
N GLY A 149 -15.60 -4.83 8.75
CA GLY A 149 -15.51 -5.24 10.15
C GLY A 149 -16.87 -5.33 10.86
N GLU A 150 -17.82 -4.46 10.51
CA GLU A 150 -19.20 -4.50 10.99
C GLU A 150 -19.96 -5.69 10.40
N ALA A 151 -19.81 -5.97 9.11
CA ALA A 151 -20.37 -7.17 8.48
C ALA A 151 -19.84 -8.47 9.11
N ALA A 152 -18.52 -8.55 9.34
CA ALA A 152 -17.91 -9.71 10.01
C ALA A 152 -18.37 -9.89 11.48
N ARG A 153 -18.69 -8.80 12.17
CA ARG A 153 -19.29 -8.84 13.53
C ARG A 153 -20.76 -9.25 13.49
N GLN A 154 -21.51 -8.79 12.49
CA GLN A 154 -22.92 -9.14 12.28
C GLN A 154 -23.07 -10.63 11.96
N ASP A 155 -22.23 -11.19 11.10
CA ASP A 155 -22.22 -12.62 10.76
C ASP A 155 -21.84 -13.50 11.95
N LYS A 156 -20.90 -13.04 12.80
CA LYS A 156 -20.52 -13.76 14.03
C LYS A 156 -21.65 -13.76 15.07
N LEU A 157 -22.42 -12.68 15.16
CA LEU A 157 -23.58 -12.58 16.05
C LEU A 157 -24.79 -13.37 15.51
N ALA A 158 -25.00 -13.39 14.19
CA ALA A 158 -26.03 -14.22 13.55
C ALA A 158 -25.72 -15.71 13.66
N SER A 159 -24.44 -16.10 13.56
CA SER A 159 -24.01 -17.49 13.77
C SER A 159 -24.04 -17.93 15.24
N ALA A 160 -23.84 -17.01 16.20
CA ALA A 160 -23.93 -17.30 17.64
C ALA A 160 -25.37 -17.28 18.19
N GLY A 161 -26.33 -16.67 17.48
CA GLY A 161 -27.75 -16.61 17.87
C GLY A 161 -28.60 -17.81 17.45
N GLY A 162 -28.03 -18.81 16.75
CA GLY A 162 -28.77 -19.96 16.19
C GLY A 162 -28.89 -21.20 17.09
N THR A 163 -28.32 -21.20 18.29
CA THR A 163 -28.34 -22.36 19.21
C THR A 163 -28.97 -21.98 20.55
N GLY A 164 -30.31 -21.90 20.57
CA GLY A 164 -31.05 -21.72 21.81
C GLY A 164 -32.55 -22.05 21.68
N ALA A 165 -32.93 -23.22 22.21
CA ALA A 165 -34.27 -23.79 22.42
C ALA A 165 -34.89 -24.51 21.19
N THR A 166 -35.26 -25.80 21.24
CA THR A 166 -35.98 -26.52 22.31
C THR A 166 -35.61 -28.02 22.42
N ALA A 167 -35.88 -28.55 23.62
CA ALA A 167 -35.60 -29.87 24.16
C ALA A 167 -36.24 -31.09 23.45
N GLY A 168 -35.58 -32.25 23.61
CA GLY A 168 -36.24 -33.50 23.99
C GLY A 168 -36.03 -34.71 23.06
N GLY A 169 -35.33 -35.75 23.55
CA GLY A 169 -35.65 -37.14 23.18
C GLY A 169 -34.53 -38.06 22.67
N ILE A 170 -33.88 -38.77 23.61
CA ILE A 170 -33.51 -40.21 23.61
C ILE A 170 -32.67 -40.81 22.43
N ALA A 171 -31.49 -41.31 22.79
CA ALA A 171 -30.60 -42.17 21.97
C ALA A 171 -31.08 -43.65 21.94
N PRO A 172 -30.61 -44.52 21.00
CA PRO A 172 -29.35 -45.24 21.27
C PRO A 172 -28.44 -45.54 20.04
N GLN A 173 -27.29 -46.11 20.41
CA GLN A 173 -26.01 -46.39 19.73
C GLN A 173 -26.02 -47.14 18.36
N GLY A 174 -24.97 -46.87 17.56
CA GLY A 174 -24.37 -47.86 16.65
C GLY A 174 -23.53 -47.30 15.49
N GLY A 175 -22.21 -47.52 15.51
CA GLY A 175 -21.35 -47.71 14.31
C GLY A 175 -20.89 -46.50 13.48
N ALA A 176 -19.56 -46.28 13.41
CA ALA A 176 -18.86 -45.39 12.46
C ALA A 176 -18.85 -45.97 11.01
N PRO A 177 -18.27 -45.30 9.98
CA PRO A 177 -17.80 -43.92 9.82
C PRO A 177 -18.44 -43.19 8.60
N ALA A 178 -17.98 -41.95 8.34
CA ALA A 178 -18.41 -40.99 7.32
C ALA A 178 -18.72 -41.53 5.91
N PRO A 179 -19.57 -40.79 5.17
CA PRO A 179 -19.26 -40.50 3.78
C PRO A 179 -19.35 -39.01 3.43
N CYS A 180 -18.53 -38.66 2.45
CA CYS A 180 -18.39 -37.36 1.81
C CYS A 180 -19.73 -36.79 1.33
N ALA A 181 -19.98 -35.51 1.59
CA ALA A 181 -21.05 -34.75 0.94
C ALA A 181 -20.43 -33.64 0.08
N SER A 182 -20.41 -33.98 -1.21
CA SER A 182 -20.25 -33.19 -2.42
C SER A 182 -20.57 -31.69 -2.33
N CYS A 183 -19.71 -30.92 -2.97
CA CYS A 183 -19.93 -29.55 -3.41
C CYS A 183 -21.16 -29.46 -4.33
N THR A 184 -22.19 -28.72 -3.93
CA THR A 184 -23.11 -28.03 -4.86
C THR A 184 -23.74 -26.84 -4.12
N GLY A 185 -23.49 -25.63 -4.62
CA GLY A 185 -24.13 -24.44 -4.04
C GLY A 185 -23.52 -23.12 -4.51
N LEU A 186 -23.49 -22.90 -5.83
CA LEU A 186 -23.36 -21.56 -6.40
C LEU A 186 -24.48 -20.66 -5.85
N PRO A 187 -24.20 -19.45 -5.33
CA PRO A 187 -25.26 -18.51 -4.98
C PRO A 187 -25.95 -17.97 -6.26
N PRO A 188 -27.27 -17.69 -6.19
CA PRO A 188 -28.07 -17.35 -7.37
C PRO A 188 -27.75 -15.95 -7.90
N VAL A 189 -27.67 -15.87 -9.23
CA VAL A 189 -27.64 -14.65 -10.02
C VAL A 189 -28.89 -13.82 -9.68
N ALA A 190 -28.70 -12.67 -9.04
CA ALA A 190 -29.78 -11.73 -8.80
C ALA A 190 -30.29 -11.20 -10.15
N HIS A 191 -31.57 -11.48 -10.41
CA HIS A 191 -32.33 -10.95 -11.52
C HIS A 191 -32.25 -9.42 -11.57
N ARG A 192 -31.79 -8.91 -12.71
CA ARG A 192 -31.92 -7.51 -13.12
C ARG A 192 -33.36 -7.28 -13.57
N PRO A 193 -34.14 -6.35 -12.99
CA PRO A 193 -35.38 -5.93 -13.62
C PRO A 193 -35.06 -5.01 -14.80
N ALA A 194 -35.41 -5.46 -16.00
CA ALA A 194 -35.56 -4.61 -17.18
C ALA A 194 -36.95 -3.95 -17.13
N SER A 195 -37.02 -2.62 -17.26
CA SER A 195 -37.92 -1.87 -18.16
C SER A 195 -38.07 -0.39 -17.73
N CYS A 196 -37.46 0.51 -18.52
CA CYS A 196 -37.95 1.75 -19.21
C CYS A 196 -39.12 2.61 -18.62
N PRO A 197 -39.32 3.92 -18.97
CA PRO A 197 -38.88 4.59 -20.21
C PRO A 197 -38.43 6.08 -20.12
N THR A 198 -37.86 6.55 -21.26
CA THR A 198 -38.01 7.86 -21.91
C THR A 198 -38.27 9.13 -21.08
N LEU A 199 -37.33 10.09 -21.16
CA LEU A 199 -37.66 11.51 -21.13
C LEU A 199 -36.87 12.26 -22.20
N ALA A 200 -37.62 12.81 -23.15
CA ALA A 200 -37.19 13.83 -24.09
C ALA A 200 -37.20 15.21 -23.40
N SER A 201 -36.18 16.01 -23.67
CA SER A 201 -36.21 17.49 -23.66
C SER A 201 -35.01 17.94 -24.50
N ALA A 202 -35.19 18.30 -25.77
CA ALA A 202 -35.67 19.58 -26.27
C ALA A 202 -34.69 20.74 -25.98
N ARG A 203 -33.99 21.14 -27.05
CA ARG A 203 -33.57 22.50 -27.45
C ARG A 203 -33.04 23.44 -26.37
N PHE A 204 -31.77 23.86 -26.50
CA PHE A 204 -31.37 25.13 -27.12
C PHE A 204 -29.92 25.02 -27.61
#